data_AF-A0A3Q0SS54-F1
#
_entry.id   AF-A0A3Q0SS54-F1
#
_cell.length_a   1.000
_cell.length_b   1.000
_cell.length_c   1.000
_cell.angle_alpha   90.00
_cell.angle_beta   90.00
_cell.angle_gamma   90.00
#
_symmetry.space_group_name_H-M   'P 1'
#
loop_
_entity.id
_entity.type
_entity.pdbx_description
1 polymer ?
#
loop_
_entity_poly.entity_id
_entity_poly.type
_entity_poly.pdbx_seq_one_letter_code
_entity_poly.pdbx_strand_id
1 'polypeptide(L)'
;MSVISGDAVSSVRDSEDKEVLDECMKVLRELFKEQEVPEPVNFFITHWSKDMWSQMSYSFVKTGGSGEAYDILAEDVQGKVFFAGEATNRHFPQTVTGAYLSGVREASKMAAM
;
A
#
# COMPACT_ATOMS: atom_id res chain seq x y z
N MET A 1 14.21 -8.50 3.93
CA MET A 1 12.89 -7.82 3.87
C MET A 1 11.86 -8.87 3.48
N SER A 2 10.70 -8.87 4.13
CA SER A 2 9.58 -9.76 3.83
C SER A 2 8.27 -8.95 3.85
N VAL A 3 7.18 -9.54 3.38
CA VAL A 3 5.86 -8.89 3.26
C VAL A 3 4.82 -9.72 3.99
N ILE A 4 3.93 -9.05 4.70
CA ILE A 4 2.72 -9.64 5.29
C ILE A 4 1.54 -9.20 4.43
N SER A 5 0.76 -10.16 3.91
CA SER A 5 -0.32 -9.90 2.95
C SER A 5 -1.55 -10.77 3.23
N GLY A 6 -2.72 -10.36 2.71
CA GLY A 6 -3.96 -11.11 2.86
C GLY A 6 -4.38 -11.25 4.32
N ASP A 7 -4.91 -12.43 4.69
CA ASP A 7 -5.44 -12.70 6.02
C ASP A 7 -4.40 -12.55 7.14
N ALA A 8 -3.11 -12.74 6.82
CA ALA A 8 -2.02 -12.58 7.77
C ALA A 8 -1.87 -11.14 8.29
N VAL A 9 -2.33 -10.13 7.53
CA VAL A 9 -2.33 -8.73 8.00
C VAL A 9 -3.28 -8.57 9.18
N SER A 10 -4.43 -9.26 9.14
CA SER A 10 -5.41 -9.21 10.22
C SER A 10 -4.90 -9.92 11.47
N SER A 11 -4.16 -11.03 11.32
CA SER A 11 -3.64 -11.79 12.47
C SER A 11 -2.53 -11.06 13.24
N VAL A 12 -1.77 -10.18 12.57
CA VAL A 12 -0.67 -9.42 13.21
C VAL A 12 -1.05 -7.99 13.55
N ARG A 13 -2.28 -7.56 13.23
CA ARG A 13 -2.72 -6.16 13.33
C ARG A 13 -2.47 -5.58 14.71
N ASP A 14 -2.77 -6.35 15.76
CA ASP A 14 -2.71 -5.93 17.16
C ASP A 14 -1.56 -6.60 17.93
N SER A 15 -0.63 -7.22 17.22
CA SER A 15 0.60 -7.75 17.79
C SER A 15 1.62 -6.64 18.04
N GLU A 16 2.45 -6.84 19.05
CA GLU A 16 3.63 -6.00 19.27
C GLU A 16 4.71 -6.33 18.21
N ASP A 17 5.52 -5.34 17.85
CA ASP A 17 6.59 -5.48 16.84
C ASP A 17 7.51 -6.68 17.10
N LYS A 18 7.79 -6.95 18.38
CA LYS A 18 8.61 -8.08 18.82
C LYS A 18 7.96 -9.44 18.55
N GLU A 19 6.64 -9.55 18.69
CA GLU A 19 5.91 -10.79 18.40
C GLU A 19 5.94 -11.11 16.91
N VAL A 20 5.78 -10.08 16.06
CA VAL A 20 5.90 -10.22 14.61
C VAL A 20 7.33 -10.60 14.21
N LEU A 21 8.34 -10.01 14.85
CA LEU A 21 9.74 -10.39 14.66
C LEU A 21 9.98 -11.85 15.03
N ASP A 22 9.46 -12.31 16.16
CA ASP A 22 9.67 -13.67 16.65
C ASP A 22 9.08 -14.71 15.71
N GLU A 23 7.87 -14.47 15.17
CA GLU A 23 7.28 -15.37 14.18
C GLU A 23 8.09 -15.35 12.87
N CYS A 24 8.61 -14.20 12.44
CA CYS A 24 9.50 -14.12 11.27
C CYS A 24 10.80 -14.93 11.49
N MET A 25 11.43 -14.78 12.65
CA MET A 25 12.68 -15.50 12.99
C MET A 25 12.46 -17.00 13.14
N LYS A 26 11.30 -17.42 13.67
CA LYS A 26 10.89 -18.82 13.70
C LYS A 26 10.77 -19.39 12.29
N VAL A 27 10.09 -18.68 11.37
CA VAL A 27 10.00 -19.10 9.96
C VAL A 27 11.39 -19.18 9.31
N LEU A 28 12.28 -18.21 9.54
CA LEU A 28 13.64 -18.24 9.01
C LEU A 28 14.44 -19.46 9.54
N ARG A 29 14.36 -19.75 10.84
CA ARG A 29 15.02 -20.93 11.43
C ARG A 29 14.45 -22.24 10.90
N GLU A 30 13.15 -22.29 10.64
CA GLU A 30 12.51 -23.44 9.99
C GLU A 30 12.91 -23.61 8.52
N LEU A 31 13.20 -22.52 7.80
CA LEU A 31 13.70 -22.58 6.42
C LEU A 31 15.17 -23.02 6.36
N PHE A 32 15.97 -22.65 7.36
CA PHE A 32 17.43 -22.86 7.39
C PHE A 32 17.87 -23.81 8.51
N LYS A 33 17.19 -24.96 8.68
CA LYS A 33 17.40 -25.89 9.80
C LYS A 33 18.82 -26.44 9.97
N GLU A 34 19.56 -26.53 8.87
CA GLU A 34 20.91 -27.11 8.86
C GLU A 34 22.01 -26.12 9.26
N GLN A 35 21.64 -24.86 9.55
CA GLN A 35 22.57 -23.80 9.90
C GLN A 35 22.03 -22.95 11.05
N GLU A 36 22.92 -22.35 11.83
CA GLU A 36 22.52 -21.34 12.80
C GLU A 36 22.04 -20.07 12.08
N VAL A 37 20.84 -19.61 12.43
CA VAL A 37 20.33 -18.30 12.03
C VAL A 37 20.55 -17.33 13.19
N PRO A 38 21.42 -16.33 13.04
CA PRO A 38 21.75 -15.39 14.12
C PRO A 38 20.56 -14.49 14.46
N GLU A 39 20.61 -13.88 15.65
CA GLU A 39 19.65 -12.85 16.04
C GLU A 39 19.79 -11.58 15.15
N PRO A 40 18.68 -10.90 14.85
CA PRO A 40 18.71 -9.66 14.09
C PRO A 40 19.30 -8.53 14.94
N VAL A 41 20.26 -7.79 14.37
CA VAL A 41 20.87 -6.62 15.04
C VAL A 41 19.91 -5.43 15.10
N ASN A 42 19.01 -5.33 14.12
CA ASN A 42 17.98 -4.29 14.05
C ASN A 42 16.80 -4.77 13.18
N PHE A 43 15.62 -4.20 13.42
CA PHE A 43 14.41 -4.49 12.66
C PHE A 43 13.43 -3.31 12.74
N PHE A 44 12.48 -3.27 11.82
CA PHE A 44 11.30 -2.41 11.92
C PHE A 44 10.10 -3.12 11.31
N ILE A 45 8.91 -2.84 11.84
CA ILE A 45 7.63 -3.31 11.31
C ILE A 45 6.81 -2.09 10.93
N THR A 46 6.24 -2.11 9.73
CA THR A 46 5.42 -0.98 9.26
C THR A 46 3.97 -1.15 9.69
N HIS A 47 3.36 -0.08 10.21
CA HIS A 47 1.95 -0.05 10.63
C HIS A 47 1.08 0.81 9.71
N TRP A 48 1.19 0.63 8.39
CA TRP A 48 0.42 1.41 7.40
C TRP A 48 -1.10 1.34 7.61
N SER A 49 -1.61 0.23 8.15
CA SER A 49 -3.04 0.06 8.45
C SER A 49 -3.52 0.89 9.67
N LYS A 50 -2.60 1.34 10.53
CA LYS A 50 -2.88 2.17 11.72
C LYS A 50 -2.45 3.63 11.54
N ASP A 51 -1.70 3.95 10.48
CA ASP A 51 -1.39 5.34 10.12
C ASP A 51 -2.68 6.07 9.74
N MET A 52 -3.06 7.06 10.56
CA MET A 52 -4.30 7.82 10.41
C MET A 52 -4.44 8.52 9.05
N TRP A 53 -3.34 8.87 8.40
CA TRP A 53 -3.32 9.61 7.13
C TRP A 53 -3.17 8.71 5.90
N SER A 54 -2.85 7.42 6.09
CA SER A 54 -2.69 6.46 4.98
C SER A 54 -3.73 5.35 5.03
N GLN A 55 -3.81 4.61 6.14
CA GLN A 55 -4.73 3.48 6.40
C GLN A 55 -4.71 2.33 5.35
N MET A 56 -3.78 2.34 4.41
CA MET A 56 -3.66 1.33 3.35
C MET A 56 -2.24 1.27 2.80
N SER A 57 -1.97 0.27 1.95
CA SER A 57 -0.77 0.22 1.11
C SER A 57 -1.06 0.77 -0.30
N TYR A 58 -2.07 0.23 -0.95
CA TYR A 58 -2.48 0.58 -2.31
C TYR A 58 -3.90 0.04 -2.60
N SER A 59 -4.58 0.66 -3.55
CA SER A 59 -5.93 0.29 -3.97
C SER A 59 -6.00 -1.03 -4.74
N PHE A 60 -7.21 -1.60 -4.84
CA PHE A 60 -7.54 -2.71 -5.73
C PHE A 60 -9.03 -2.68 -6.07
N VAL A 61 -9.42 -3.35 -7.16
CA VAL A 61 -10.85 -3.49 -7.53
C VAL A 61 -11.46 -4.63 -6.74
N LYS A 62 -12.39 -4.30 -5.82
CA LYS A 62 -13.17 -5.31 -5.09
C LYS A 62 -14.11 -6.07 -6.04
N THR A 63 -14.49 -7.29 -5.66
CA THR A 63 -15.50 -8.09 -6.38
C THR A 63 -16.77 -7.28 -6.61
N GLY A 64 -17.25 -7.26 -7.86
CA GLY A 64 -18.39 -6.45 -8.29
C GLY A 64 -18.03 -5.02 -8.71
N GLY A 65 -16.78 -4.59 -8.55
CA GLY A 65 -16.28 -3.30 -9.03
C GLY A 65 -15.83 -3.32 -10.49
N SER A 66 -15.58 -2.12 -11.03
CA SER A 66 -15.05 -1.89 -12.38
C SER A 66 -13.82 -0.99 -12.33
N GLY A 67 -12.90 -1.15 -13.28
CA GLY A 67 -11.77 -0.23 -13.47
C GLY A 67 -12.20 1.20 -13.82
N GLU A 68 -13.43 1.39 -14.28
CA GLU A 68 -14.02 2.73 -14.49
C GLU A 68 -14.12 3.55 -13.20
N ALA A 69 -14.12 2.90 -12.02
CA ALA A 69 -14.14 3.62 -10.75
C ALA A 69 -12.93 4.56 -10.58
N TYR A 70 -11.76 4.21 -11.14
CA TYR A 70 -10.58 5.09 -11.12
C TYR A 70 -10.80 6.35 -11.96
N ASP A 71 -11.47 6.22 -13.11
CA ASP A 71 -11.77 7.36 -14.00
C ASP A 71 -12.81 8.27 -13.35
N ILE A 72 -13.87 7.68 -12.77
CA ILE A 72 -14.90 8.42 -12.02
C ILE A 72 -14.29 9.18 -10.83
N LEU A 73 -13.37 8.54 -10.07
CA LEU A 73 -12.65 9.22 -8.99
C LEU A 73 -11.71 10.34 -9.48
N ALA A 74 -11.32 10.33 -10.76
CA ALA A 74 -10.47 11.35 -11.37
C ALA A 74 -11.25 12.51 -11.99
N GLU A 75 -12.58 12.47 -11.99
CA GLU A 75 -13.42 13.56 -12.48
C GLU A 75 -13.31 14.77 -11.56
N ASP A 76 -13.12 15.95 -12.15
CA ASP A 76 -13.12 17.19 -11.39
C ASP A 76 -14.55 17.64 -11.06
N VAL A 77 -14.68 18.42 -9.98
CA VAL A 77 -15.94 19.02 -9.60
C VAL A 77 -15.94 20.49 -10.03
N GLN A 78 -16.70 20.78 -11.08
CA GLN A 78 -16.93 22.13 -11.62
C GLN A 78 -15.64 22.90 -11.98
N GLY A 79 -14.58 22.20 -12.38
CA GLY A 79 -13.27 22.82 -12.65
C GLY A 79 -12.64 23.48 -11.41
N LYS A 80 -13.04 23.10 -10.19
CA LYS A 80 -12.59 23.75 -8.94
C LYS A 80 -11.92 22.78 -7.98
N VAL A 81 -12.40 21.55 -7.91
CA VAL A 81 -11.81 20.50 -7.07
C VAL A 81 -11.33 19.38 -7.98
N PHE A 82 -10.04 19.07 -7.88
CA PHE A 82 -9.35 18.08 -8.70
C PHE A 82 -8.86 16.94 -7.82
N PHE A 83 -8.85 15.72 -8.37
CA PHE A 83 -8.44 14.51 -7.66
C PHE A 83 -7.28 13.84 -8.38
N ALA A 84 -6.22 13.59 -7.62
CA ALA A 84 -5.04 12.86 -8.04
C ALA A 84 -4.68 11.80 -6.99
N GLY A 85 -3.78 10.90 -7.33
CA GLY A 85 -3.36 9.77 -6.52
C GLY A 85 -3.46 8.46 -7.29
N GLU A 86 -2.83 7.40 -6.78
CA GLU A 86 -2.81 6.09 -7.43
C GLU A 86 -4.22 5.55 -7.70
N ALA A 87 -5.15 5.77 -6.75
CA ALA A 87 -6.55 5.37 -6.83
C ALA A 87 -7.39 6.19 -7.85
N THR A 88 -6.75 7.11 -8.58
CA THR A 88 -7.37 7.90 -9.66
C THR A 88 -6.75 7.61 -11.03
N ASN A 89 -5.81 6.66 -11.12
CA ASN A 89 -5.11 6.34 -12.36
C ASN A 89 -5.44 4.91 -12.82
N ARG A 90 -6.41 4.79 -13.74
CA ARG A 90 -6.85 3.50 -14.28
C ARG A 90 -5.74 2.73 -15.00
N HIS A 91 -4.84 3.43 -15.68
CA HIS A 91 -3.78 2.80 -16.48
C HIS A 91 -2.63 2.28 -15.63
N PHE A 92 -2.30 2.99 -14.55
CA PHE A 92 -1.16 2.67 -13.69
C PHE A 92 -1.55 2.72 -12.20
N PRO A 93 -2.57 1.97 -11.74
CA PRO A 93 -2.98 2.01 -10.33
C PRO A 93 -1.86 1.50 -9.42
N GLN A 94 -1.98 1.70 -8.10
CA GLN A 94 -1.09 1.21 -7.04
C GLN A 94 0.32 1.80 -7.00
N THR A 95 0.87 2.19 -8.14
CA THR A 95 2.28 2.54 -8.28
C THR A 95 2.54 4.01 -7.93
N VAL A 96 3.75 4.29 -7.43
CA VAL A 96 4.27 5.66 -7.28
C VAL A 96 4.23 6.40 -8.62
N THR A 97 4.59 5.73 -9.72
CA THR A 97 4.50 6.28 -11.07
C THR A 97 3.07 6.69 -11.44
N GLY A 98 2.09 5.87 -11.12
CA GLY A 98 0.68 6.18 -11.32
C GLY A 98 0.20 7.41 -10.57
N ALA A 99 0.55 7.48 -9.28
CA ALA A 99 0.29 8.65 -8.46
C ALA A 99 0.95 9.91 -9.04
N TYR A 100 2.23 9.83 -9.43
CA TYR A 100 2.95 10.93 -10.06
C TYR A 100 2.28 11.41 -11.36
N LEU A 101 1.99 10.48 -12.28
CA LEU A 101 1.37 10.82 -13.57
C LEU A 101 -0.05 11.38 -13.40
N SER A 102 -0.80 10.92 -12.39
CA SER A 102 -2.11 11.51 -12.06
C SER A 102 -1.98 12.96 -11.58
N GLY A 103 -0.91 13.30 -10.84
CA GLY A 103 -0.62 14.67 -10.46
C GLY A 103 -0.27 15.55 -11.66
N VAL A 104 0.55 15.04 -12.60
CA VAL A 104 0.84 15.74 -13.87
C VAL A 104 -0.43 15.99 -14.68
N ARG A 105 -1.32 14.99 -14.74
CA ARG A 105 -2.63 15.11 -15.41
C ARG A 105 -3.47 16.23 -14.82
N GLU A 106 -3.68 16.25 -13.50
CA GLU A 106 -4.49 17.29 -12.86
C GLU A 106 -3.84 18.67 -12.95
N ALA A 107 -2.51 18.77 -12.81
CA ALA A 107 -1.79 20.02 -13.00
C ALA A 107 -2.00 20.59 -14.42
N SER A 108 -1.99 19.73 -15.45
CA SER A 108 -2.27 20.14 -16.83
C SER A 108 -3.72 20.62 -17.01
N LYS A 109 -4.70 19.99 -16.36
CA LYS A 109 -6.10 20.46 -16.39
C LYS A 109 -6.22 21.84 -15.75
N MET A 110 -5.57 22.04 -14.60
CA MET A 110 -5.60 23.31 -13.87
C MET A 110 -4.97 24.46 -14.64
N ALA A 111 -3.88 24.21 -15.37
CA ALA A 111 -3.20 25.23 -16.16
C ALA A 111 -3.93 25.59 -17.47
N ALA A 112 -4.88 24.76 -17.93
CA ALA A 112 -5.62 24.98 -19.17
C ALA A 112 -6.95 25.72 -18.98
N MET A 113 -7.33 26.01 -17.73
CA MET A 113 -8.49 26.84 -17.38
C MET A 113 -8.13 28.32 -17.37
#